data_AF-A0A858R4H6-F1
#
_entry.id   AF-A0A858R4H6-F1
#
_cell.length_a   1.000
_cell.length_b   1.000
_cell.length_c   1.000
_cell.angle_alpha   90.00
_cell.angle_beta   90.00
_cell.angle_gamma   90.00
#
_symmetry.space_group_name_H-M   'P 1'
#
loop_
_entity.id
_entity.type
_entity.pdbx_description
1 polymer ?
#
loop_
_entity_poly.entity_id
_entity_poly.type
_entity_poly.pdbx_seq_one_letter_code
_entity_poly.pdbx_strand_id
1 'polypeptide(L)'
;MEVTAGPLLALRESEEPYPIDIKVRAGGTRAEIGGTFEDPVQLQGPNLGLMLEGPNLAEIFPLFGIPTPITDKYALEGHIRREGELWAVRDLKGRVGQSDLSGWVTLEPRDVRPLIKAELKSQKLRLQDLGGLIGMTADSAQKQNEPAGADGQLVPDTPVALDRLKAADMEVGFTGGDVQVPVLPLKDVAFHLSLKDGVARMDPLKMTAEVGRIAGSAVLDGSKETPVGRFDIGIQGVGLKPFFAGTRFEDETEGTIGGRVKLAGSGKSLSGILGAADGEIVMVMEGGKVSHLLVEAAGVDIAEALGDLIGGDEPVGVRCLVADLDVKDGLLKTKTLVFDTTDTNIAGNITSHLGKETLDGRIEAYPKDPSPLAARMPVTFGGTWANPKLGVEAENAAAKGAAAVALGVLLTPLAAIIPFLETGGGEDSPCRSLIQQAEDKPKQEQKPAKGRKG
;
A
#
# COMPACT_ATOMS: atom_id res chain seq x y z
N MET A 1 -2.83 33.33 -23.78
CA MET A 1 -4.30 33.15 -23.79
C MET A 1 -4.82 33.86 -25.02
N GLU A 2 -5.62 33.16 -25.81
CA GLU A 2 -6.29 33.67 -27.01
C GLU A 2 -7.80 33.48 -26.79
N VAL A 3 -8.59 34.53 -27.03
CA VAL A 3 -10.04 34.52 -26.82
C VAL A 3 -10.70 35.07 -28.07
N THR A 4 -11.61 34.30 -28.65
CA THR A 4 -12.47 34.71 -29.74
C THR A 4 -13.92 34.69 -29.24
N ALA A 5 -14.67 35.77 -29.45
CA ALA A 5 -16.03 35.91 -28.93
C ALA A 5 -16.96 36.52 -29.98
N GLY A 6 -18.28 36.37 -29.78
CA GLY A 6 -19.30 36.98 -30.63
C GLY A 6 -19.20 38.52 -30.69
N PRO A 7 -19.91 39.17 -31.64
CA PRO A 7 -19.88 40.62 -31.80
C PRO A 7 -20.25 41.35 -30.50
N LEU A 8 -19.55 42.45 -30.15
CA LEU A 8 -19.82 43.23 -28.93
C LEU A 8 -21.27 43.74 -28.83
N LEU A 9 -21.93 44.03 -29.97
CA LEU A 9 -23.35 44.42 -29.97
C LEU A 9 -24.27 43.30 -29.45
N ALA A 10 -23.91 42.03 -29.69
CA ALA A 10 -24.69 40.88 -29.23
C ALA A 10 -24.65 40.70 -27.70
N LEU A 11 -23.76 41.40 -26.97
CA LEU A 11 -23.74 41.43 -25.51
C LEU A 11 -24.90 42.24 -24.90
N ARG A 12 -25.54 43.13 -25.66
CA ARG A 12 -26.56 44.07 -25.17
C ARG A 12 -27.96 43.83 -25.72
N GLU A 13 -28.09 43.24 -26.91
CA GLU A 13 -29.33 43.26 -27.70
C GLU A 13 -29.80 41.89 -28.21
N SER A 14 -29.15 40.79 -27.82
CA SER A 14 -29.44 39.45 -28.35
C SER A 14 -30.22 38.58 -27.37
N GLU A 15 -31.36 38.03 -27.79
CA GLU A 15 -32.04 36.90 -27.12
C GLU A 15 -31.34 35.56 -27.43
N GLU A 16 -30.43 35.52 -28.40
CA GLU A 16 -29.66 34.32 -28.76
C GLU A 16 -28.42 34.14 -27.86
N PRO A 17 -28.08 32.89 -27.48
CA PRO A 17 -26.90 32.60 -26.66
C PRO A 17 -25.61 33.14 -27.28
N TYR A 18 -24.81 33.83 -26.46
CA TYR A 18 -23.58 34.50 -26.88
C TYR A 18 -22.43 33.49 -27.08
N PRO A 19 -21.86 33.36 -28.29
CA PRO A 19 -20.82 32.38 -28.58
C PRO A 19 -19.45 32.80 -28.08
N ILE A 20 -18.69 31.83 -27.58
CA ILE A 20 -17.33 32.03 -27.08
C ILE A 20 -16.42 30.84 -27.45
N ASP A 21 -15.16 31.15 -27.76
CA ASP A 21 -14.06 30.20 -27.97
C ASP A 21 -12.82 30.74 -27.24
N ILE A 22 -12.32 29.97 -26.29
CA ILE A 22 -11.21 30.34 -25.42
C ILE A 22 -10.12 29.29 -25.55
N LYS A 23 -8.91 29.73 -25.88
CA LYS A 23 -7.71 28.90 -25.90
C LYS A 23 -6.69 29.42 -24.89
N VAL A 24 -6.46 28.64 -23.85
CA VAL A 24 -5.50 28.96 -22.78
C VAL A 24 -4.29 28.05 -22.93
N ARG A 25 -3.10 28.64 -22.75
CA ARG A 25 -1.86 27.90 -22.53
C ARG A 25 -1.20 28.51 -21.30
N ALA A 26 -0.90 27.68 -20.31
CA ALA A 26 -0.19 28.07 -19.11
C ALA A 26 0.70 26.90 -18.66
N GLY A 27 2.02 27.13 -18.61
CA GLY A 27 2.98 26.04 -18.48
C GLY A 27 2.84 25.03 -19.63
N GLY A 28 2.82 23.74 -19.29
CA GLY A 28 2.53 22.67 -20.24
C GLY A 28 1.04 22.41 -20.47
N THR A 29 0.17 23.02 -19.66
CA THR A 29 -1.28 22.84 -19.73
C THR A 29 -1.90 23.68 -20.85
N ARG A 30 -2.76 23.05 -21.64
CA ARG A 30 -3.57 23.65 -22.69
C ARG A 30 -5.04 23.38 -22.40
N ALA A 31 -5.85 24.42 -22.51
CA ALA A 31 -7.30 24.33 -22.38
C ALA A 31 -7.96 24.94 -23.61
N GLU A 32 -8.94 24.24 -24.15
CA GLU A 32 -9.86 24.75 -25.16
C GLU A 32 -11.28 24.71 -24.59
N ILE A 33 -11.95 25.85 -24.57
CA ILE A 33 -13.30 26.01 -24.03
C ILE A 33 -14.14 26.69 -25.09
N GLY A 34 -15.19 26.04 -25.57
CA GLY A 34 -16.03 26.55 -26.64
C GLY A 34 -17.50 26.29 -26.41
N GLY A 35 -18.37 27.23 -26.77
CA GLY A 35 -19.81 27.08 -26.63
C GLY A 35 -20.52 28.42 -26.50
N THR A 36 -21.54 28.49 -25.65
CA THR A 36 -22.35 29.70 -25.47
C THR A 36 -22.62 30.04 -24.00
N PHE A 37 -22.94 31.30 -23.75
CA PHE A 37 -23.54 31.80 -22.51
C PHE A 37 -24.93 32.38 -22.80
N GLU A 38 -25.88 32.20 -21.90
CA GLU A 38 -27.15 32.94 -21.96
C GLU A 38 -26.95 34.41 -21.57
N ASP A 39 -26.22 34.67 -20.48
CA ASP A 39 -25.74 36.00 -20.10
C ASP A 39 -24.23 35.95 -19.82
N PRO A 40 -23.37 36.37 -20.76
CA PRO A 40 -21.91 36.33 -20.60
C PRO A 40 -21.37 37.35 -19.59
N VAL A 41 -22.14 38.40 -19.24
CA VAL A 41 -21.70 39.42 -18.27
C VAL A 41 -21.90 38.89 -16.84
N GLN A 42 -23.01 38.21 -16.59
CA GLN A 42 -23.30 37.56 -15.30
C GLN A 42 -22.79 36.11 -15.24
N LEU A 43 -22.23 35.59 -16.33
CA LEU A 43 -21.79 34.20 -16.50
C LEU A 43 -22.94 33.21 -16.23
N GLN A 44 -24.14 33.50 -16.71
CA GLN A 44 -25.33 32.64 -16.58
C GLN A 44 -25.54 31.76 -17.82
N GLY A 45 -26.14 30.59 -17.60
CA GLY A 45 -26.45 29.62 -18.63
C GLY A 45 -25.25 29.16 -19.49
N PRO A 46 -24.04 28.90 -18.93
CA PRO A 46 -22.95 28.37 -19.74
C PRO A 46 -23.31 26.97 -20.25
N ASN A 47 -23.13 26.78 -21.54
CA ASN A 47 -23.12 25.49 -22.20
C ASN A 47 -21.82 25.38 -23.00
N LEU A 48 -20.75 24.97 -22.33
CA LEU A 48 -19.40 25.00 -22.88
C LEU A 48 -18.81 23.60 -22.91
N GLY A 49 -18.27 23.20 -24.06
CA GLY A 49 -17.33 22.07 -24.14
C GLY A 49 -15.98 22.49 -23.57
N LEU A 50 -15.33 21.56 -22.88
CA LEU A 50 -14.01 21.71 -22.28
C LEU A 50 -13.10 20.60 -22.82
N MET A 51 -11.92 20.97 -23.27
CA MET A 51 -10.79 20.07 -23.54
C MET A 51 -9.58 20.56 -22.77
N LEU A 52 -8.95 19.67 -22.00
CA LEU A 52 -7.77 19.95 -21.19
C LEU A 52 -6.70 18.91 -21.49
N GLU A 53 -5.50 19.35 -21.85
CA GLU A 53 -4.34 18.47 -22.00
C GLU A 53 -3.11 19.08 -21.34
N GLY A 54 -2.25 18.23 -20.79
CA GLY A 54 -1.02 18.70 -20.16
C GLY A 54 -0.12 17.55 -19.71
N PRO A 55 1.15 17.84 -19.35
CA PRO A 55 2.11 16.83 -18.96
C PRO A 55 1.87 16.26 -17.56
N ASN A 56 1.12 16.96 -16.71
CA ASN A 56 0.90 16.58 -15.30
C ASN A 56 -0.36 17.28 -14.75
N LEU A 57 -1.31 16.53 -14.18
CA LEU A 57 -2.54 17.12 -13.63
C LEU A 57 -2.27 18.12 -12.50
N ALA A 58 -1.16 18.00 -11.76
CA ALA A 58 -0.77 18.95 -10.73
C ALA A 58 -0.57 20.39 -11.23
N GLU A 59 -0.34 20.59 -12.54
CA GLU A 59 -0.22 21.93 -13.14
C GLU A 59 -1.57 22.67 -13.23
N ILE A 60 -2.68 22.01 -12.94
CA ILE A 60 -4.00 22.63 -12.80
C ILE A 60 -4.07 23.50 -11.54
N PHE A 61 -3.33 23.14 -10.48
CA PHE A 61 -3.39 23.81 -9.18
C PHE A 61 -3.07 25.32 -9.25
N PRO A 62 -1.95 25.77 -9.87
CA PRO A 62 -1.66 27.20 -10.02
C PRO A 62 -2.68 27.98 -10.86
N LEU A 63 -3.49 27.30 -11.67
CA LEU A 63 -4.44 27.93 -12.60
C LEU A 63 -5.83 28.08 -11.99
N PHE A 64 -6.30 27.06 -11.29
CA PHE A 64 -7.68 26.98 -10.81
C PHE A 64 -7.79 26.84 -9.29
N GLY A 65 -6.68 26.73 -8.56
CA GLY A 65 -6.66 26.49 -7.12
C GLY A 65 -7.16 25.10 -6.71
N ILE A 66 -7.32 24.18 -7.68
CA ILE A 66 -7.83 22.82 -7.46
C ILE A 66 -6.66 21.89 -7.16
N PRO A 67 -6.54 21.34 -5.94
CA PRO A 67 -5.45 20.44 -5.60
C PRO A 67 -5.66 19.09 -6.32
N THR A 68 -4.79 18.83 -7.29
CA THR A 68 -4.72 17.58 -8.05
C THR A 68 -3.40 16.84 -7.76
N PRO A 69 -3.40 15.50 -7.86
CA PRO A 69 -2.18 14.73 -7.67
C PRO A 69 -1.17 14.98 -8.80
N ILE A 70 0.09 14.66 -8.53
CA ILE A 70 1.10 14.52 -9.58
C ILE A 70 0.76 13.29 -10.43
N THR A 71 0.76 13.44 -11.74
CA THR A 71 0.42 12.37 -12.69
C THR A 71 1.31 12.40 -13.92
N ASP A 72 1.22 11.35 -14.74
CA ASP A 72 1.64 11.37 -16.13
C ASP A 72 0.80 12.33 -16.99
N LYS A 73 1.16 12.45 -18.28
CA LYS A 73 0.44 13.27 -19.27
C LYS A 73 -1.05 12.92 -19.28
N TYR A 74 -1.89 13.93 -19.25
CA TYR A 74 -3.33 13.78 -19.25
C TYR A 74 -3.97 14.45 -20.48
N ALA A 75 -5.14 13.95 -20.83
CA ALA A 75 -6.05 14.55 -21.81
C ALA A 75 -7.49 14.24 -21.37
N LEU A 76 -8.24 15.28 -21.02
CA LEU A 76 -9.60 15.19 -20.47
C LEU A 76 -10.53 16.09 -21.28
N GLU A 77 -11.76 15.66 -21.47
CA GLU A 77 -12.83 16.44 -22.07
C GLU A 77 -14.10 16.34 -21.22
N GLY A 78 -14.96 17.35 -21.29
CA GLY A 78 -16.22 17.39 -20.56
C GLY A 78 -17.08 18.59 -20.94
N HIS A 79 -18.21 18.76 -20.25
CA HIS A 79 -19.11 19.88 -20.46
C HIS A 79 -19.27 20.71 -19.19
N ILE A 80 -18.99 22.01 -19.29
CA ILE A 80 -19.15 22.97 -18.21
C ILE A 80 -20.59 23.47 -18.23
N ARG A 81 -21.23 23.39 -17.07
CA ARG A 81 -22.49 24.07 -16.75
C ARG A 81 -22.36 24.81 -15.41
N ARG A 82 -23.30 25.70 -15.15
CA ARG A 82 -23.40 26.42 -13.89
C ARG A 82 -24.84 26.39 -13.38
N GLU A 83 -25.01 26.03 -12.12
CA GLU A 83 -26.29 26.01 -11.41
C GLU A 83 -26.17 26.91 -10.17
N GLY A 84 -26.64 28.15 -10.28
CA GLY A 84 -26.38 29.17 -9.25
C GLY A 84 -24.88 29.47 -9.14
N GLU A 85 -24.28 29.27 -7.97
CA GLU A 85 -22.83 29.42 -7.77
C GLU A 85 -22.03 28.13 -8.04
N LEU A 86 -22.71 27.00 -8.25
CA LEU A 86 -22.07 25.71 -8.48
C LEU A 86 -21.64 25.58 -9.94
N TRP A 87 -20.33 25.48 -10.17
CA TRP A 87 -19.78 25.09 -11.47
C TRP A 87 -19.72 23.58 -11.55
N ALA A 88 -20.15 22.99 -12.65
CA ALA A 88 -20.14 21.54 -12.86
C ALA A 88 -19.50 21.19 -14.19
N VAL A 89 -18.52 20.29 -14.16
CA VAL A 89 -18.02 19.58 -15.34
C VAL A 89 -18.68 18.21 -15.36
N ARG A 90 -19.61 18.02 -16.30
CA ARG A 90 -20.32 16.76 -16.53
C ARG A 90 -19.73 16.02 -17.72
N ASP A 91 -20.05 14.73 -17.82
CA ASP A 91 -19.59 13.85 -18.89
C ASP A 91 -18.06 13.90 -19.07
N LEU A 92 -17.34 14.06 -17.95
CA LEU A 92 -15.89 14.07 -17.93
C LEU A 92 -15.42 12.71 -18.44
N LYS A 93 -14.52 12.70 -19.42
CA LYS A 93 -13.88 11.49 -19.92
C LYS A 93 -12.50 11.80 -20.46
N GLY A 94 -11.62 10.81 -20.48
CA GLY A 94 -10.30 10.94 -21.06
C GLY A 94 -9.31 9.98 -20.45
N ARG A 95 -8.04 10.39 -20.42
CA ARG A 95 -6.93 9.59 -19.94
C ARG A 95 -5.96 10.38 -19.07
N VAL A 96 -5.35 9.66 -18.13
CA VAL A 96 -4.21 10.10 -17.33
C VAL A 96 -3.15 9.01 -17.46
N GLY A 97 -2.05 9.31 -18.14
CA GLY A 97 -1.10 8.29 -18.58
C GLY A 97 -1.77 7.26 -19.49
N GLN A 98 -1.75 5.99 -19.07
CA GLN A 98 -2.43 4.89 -19.75
C GLN A 98 -3.75 4.50 -19.08
N SER A 99 -4.13 5.19 -18.00
CA SER A 99 -5.36 4.98 -17.26
C SER A 99 -6.51 5.76 -17.89
N ASP A 100 -7.68 5.14 -18.05
CA ASP A 100 -8.89 5.87 -18.41
C ASP A 100 -9.51 6.52 -17.18
N LEU A 101 -10.19 7.64 -17.39
CA LEU A 101 -10.91 8.36 -16.34
C LEU A 101 -12.23 8.88 -16.91
N SER A 102 -13.29 8.75 -16.13
CA SER A 102 -14.59 9.32 -16.45
C SER A 102 -15.34 9.76 -15.19
N GLY A 103 -16.37 10.60 -15.33
CA GLY A 103 -17.21 10.98 -14.20
C GLY A 103 -17.73 12.42 -14.26
N TRP A 104 -17.80 13.05 -13.10
CA TRP A 104 -18.16 14.46 -12.98
C TRP A 104 -17.42 15.13 -11.83
N VAL A 105 -17.30 16.46 -11.93
CA VAL A 105 -16.68 17.31 -10.91
C VAL A 105 -17.55 18.54 -10.72
N THR A 106 -17.76 18.96 -9.48
CA THR A 106 -18.40 20.25 -9.15
C THR A 106 -17.47 21.09 -8.30
N LEU A 107 -17.49 22.41 -8.53
CA LEU A 107 -16.75 23.39 -7.78
C LEU A 107 -17.72 24.46 -7.26
N GLU A 108 -17.77 24.60 -5.94
CA GLU A 108 -18.52 25.62 -5.23
C GLU A 108 -17.50 26.65 -4.68
N PRO A 109 -17.43 27.86 -5.25
CA PRO A 109 -16.59 28.92 -4.73
C PRO A 109 -17.04 29.32 -3.32
N ARG A 110 -16.08 29.56 -2.42
CA ARG A 110 -16.31 30.05 -1.06
C ARG A 110 -15.22 31.01 -0.64
N ASP A 111 -15.48 31.83 0.38
CA ASP A 111 -14.58 32.91 0.81
C ASP A 111 -13.19 32.41 1.30
N VAL A 112 -13.12 31.23 1.90
CA VAL A 112 -11.88 30.70 2.49
C VAL A 112 -11.28 29.59 1.64
N ARG A 113 -12.07 28.56 1.33
CA ARG A 113 -11.67 27.39 0.55
C ARG A 113 -12.83 26.92 -0.32
N PRO A 114 -12.66 26.76 -1.64
CA PRO A 114 -13.71 26.18 -2.46
C PRO A 114 -14.02 24.76 -1.99
N LEU A 115 -15.28 24.33 -2.16
CA LEU A 115 -15.66 22.93 -2.01
C LEU A 115 -15.69 22.27 -3.38
N ILE A 116 -14.92 21.21 -3.52
CA ILE A 116 -14.90 20.38 -4.73
C ILE A 116 -15.59 19.06 -4.41
N LYS A 117 -16.50 18.63 -5.27
CA LYS A 117 -17.04 17.26 -5.21
C LYS A 117 -16.80 16.55 -6.51
N ALA A 118 -16.50 15.26 -6.46
CA ALA A 118 -16.32 14.47 -7.67
C ALA A 118 -16.74 13.03 -7.46
N GLU A 119 -17.25 12.42 -8.52
CA GLU A 119 -17.40 10.96 -8.63
C GLU A 119 -16.67 10.53 -9.88
N LEU A 120 -15.60 9.77 -9.69
CA LEU A 120 -14.65 9.39 -10.72
C LEU A 120 -14.62 7.88 -10.90
N LYS A 121 -14.50 7.43 -12.13
CA LYS A 121 -14.46 6.02 -12.49
C LYS A 121 -13.35 5.74 -13.49
N SER A 122 -12.73 4.59 -13.35
CA SER A 122 -11.72 4.07 -14.27
C SER A 122 -11.99 2.59 -14.54
N GLN A 123 -11.97 2.17 -15.80
CA GLN A 123 -12.03 0.74 -16.14
C GLN A 123 -10.66 0.09 -16.00
N LYS A 124 -9.61 0.80 -16.39
CA LYS A 124 -8.21 0.41 -16.27
C LYS A 124 -7.44 1.55 -15.62
N LEU A 125 -6.96 1.31 -14.41
CA LEU A 125 -6.13 2.21 -13.64
C LEU A 125 -4.75 1.60 -13.44
N ARG A 126 -3.70 2.38 -13.64
CA ARG A 126 -2.35 2.03 -13.21
C ARG A 126 -1.96 2.99 -12.09
N LEU A 127 -1.63 2.45 -10.92
CA LEU A 127 -1.32 3.28 -9.76
C LEU A 127 -0.12 4.20 -10.00
N GLN A 128 0.82 3.75 -10.84
CA GLN A 128 1.97 4.53 -11.29
C GLN A 128 1.60 5.80 -12.08
N ASP A 129 0.46 5.80 -12.79
CA ASP A 129 0.00 6.99 -13.53
C ASP A 129 -0.52 8.08 -12.55
N LEU A 130 -0.79 7.69 -11.29
CA LEU A 130 -1.25 8.53 -10.19
C LEU A 130 -0.15 8.77 -9.14
N GLY A 131 1.10 8.92 -9.58
CA GLY A 131 2.29 8.94 -8.72
C GLY A 131 2.17 9.79 -7.43
N GLY A 132 1.52 10.95 -7.49
CA GLY A 132 1.32 11.81 -6.31
C GLY A 132 0.48 11.20 -5.19
N LEU A 133 -0.44 10.26 -5.49
CA LEU A 133 -1.26 9.58 -4.48
C LEU A 133 -0.46 8.58 -3.64
N ILE A 134 0.65 8.09 -4.18
CA ILE A 134 1.60 7.22 -3.47
C ILE A 134 2.90 7.94 -3.11
N GLY A 135 2.94 9.28 -3.15
CA GLY A 135 4.11 10.06 -2.75
C GLY A 135 5.27 10.08 -3.74
N MET A 136 5.06 9.64 -4.98
CA MET A 136 6.05 9.76 -6.06
C MET A 136 6.13 11.21 -6.56
N THR A 137 7.33 11.64 -6.92
CA THR A 137 7.55 12.94 -7.58
C THR A 137 7.24 12.85 -9.08
N ALA A 138 7.12 14.00 -9.74
CA ALA A 138 6.93 14.06 -11.20
C ALA A 138 8.12 13.46 -11.97
N ASP A 139 9.35 13.65 -11.46
CA ASP A 139 10.56 13.07 -12.04
C ASP A 139 10.61 11.55 -11.86
N SER A 140 10.13 11.06 -10.71
CA SER A 140 9.97 9.61 -10.44
C SER A 140 8.90 8.98 -11.32
N ALA A 141 7.79 9.69 -11.57
CA ALA A 141 6.74 9.25 -12.47
C ALA A 141 7.21 9.21 -13.94
N GLN A 142 8.17 10.07 -14.32
CA GLN A 142 8.78 10.10 -15.65
C GLN A 142 9.93 9.09 -15.85
N LYS A 143 10.58 8.61 -14.78
CA LYS A 143 11.58 7.51 -14.82
C LYS A 143 10.91 6.13 -14.89
N GLN A 144 10.04 5.98 -15.88
CA GLN A 144 9.06 4.90 -16.07
C GLN A 144 9.64 3.48 -16.27
N ASN A 145 10.96 3.32 -16.39
CA ASN A 145 11.63 2.06 -16.71
C ASN A 145 12.62 1.57 -15.65
N GLU A 146 12.77 2.28 -14.53
CA GLU A 146 13.61 1.79 -13.44
C GLU A 146 12.79 0.90 -12.49
N PRO A 147 13.31 -0.26 -12.06
CA PRO A 147 12.67 -1.08 -11.04
C PRO A 147 12.35 -0.24 -9.79
N ALA A 148 11.21 -0.49 -9.15
CA ALA A 148 10.92 0.09 -7.84
C ALA A 148 12.10 -0.19 -6.88
N GLY A 149 12.63 0.84 -6.23
CA GLY A 149 13.80 0.73 -5.36
C GLY A 149 15.16 0.70 -6.09
N ALA A 150 15.26 1.15 -7.33
CA ALA A 150 16.54 1.33 -8.02
C ALA A 150 17.51 2.29 -7.29
N ASP A 151 16.97 3.25 -6.55
CA ASP A 151 17.68 4.13 -5.61
C ASP A 151 17.86 3.52 -4.20
N GLY A 152 17.36 2.29 -4.01
CA GLY A 152 17.39 1.55 -2.75
C GLY A 152 16.20 1.81 -1.82
N GLN A 153 15.22 2.64 -2.22
CA GLN A 153 14.11 3.07 -1.37
C GLN A 153 12.73 2.77 -2.01
N LEU A 154 11.86 2.09 -1.27
CA LEU A 154 10.50 1.69 -1.68
C LEU A 154 9.42 2.64 -1.13
N VAL A 155 9.67 3.25 0.02
CA VAL A 155 8.78 4.20 0.69
C VAL A 155 9.22 5.63 0.36
N PRO A 156 8.38 6.42 -0.31
CA PRO A 156 8.76 7.76 -0.70
C PRO A 156 9.04 8.69 0.48
N ASP A 157 10.16 9.40 0.40
CA ASP A 157 10.54 10.48 1.31
C ASP A 157 10.15 11.88 0.78
N THR A 158 9.31 11.93 -0.26
CA THR A 158 8.79 13.19 -0.81
C THR A 158 7.98 13.95 0.25
N PRO A 159 8.26 15.24 0.48
CA PRO A 159 7.48 16.04 1.43
C PRO A 159 6.00 16.13 1.07
N VAL A 160 5.13 16.05 2.09
CA VAL A 160 3.70 16.29 1.96
C VAL A 160 3.46 17.74 1.58
N ALA A 161 2.72 17.96 0.48
CA ALA A 161 2.34 19.29 0.00
C ALA A 161 1.23 19.90 0.88
N LEU A 162 1.61 20.44 2.04
CA LEU A 162 0.70 21.04 3.02
C LEU A 162 -0.11 22.21 2.46
N ASP A 163 0.49 22.99 1.56
CA ASP A 163 -0.16 24.07 0.83
C ASP A 163 -1.35 23.55 0.01
N ARG A 164 -1.19 22.40 -0.67
CA ARG A 164 -2.25 21.77 -1.44
C ARG A 164 -3.36 21.19 -0.58
N LEU A 165 -3.01 20.55 0.54
CA LEU A 165 -4.01 20.04 1.50
C LEU A 165 -4.88 21.16 2.08
N LYS A 166 -4.33 22.37 2.21
CA LYS A 166 -5.01 23.52 2.80
C LYS A 166 -5.73 24.40 1.77
N ALA A 167 -5.61 24.11 0.48
CA ALA A 167 -6.12 24.97 -0.57
C ALA A 167 -7.61 24.83 -0.84
N ALA A 168 -8.19 23.65 -0.61
CA ALA A 168 -9.60 23.38 -0.86
C ALA A 168 -10.15 22.33 0.11
N ASP A 169 -11.47 22.32 0.29
CA ASP A 169 -12.17 21.18 0.85
C ASP A 169 -12.66 20.29 -0.30
N MET A 170 -12.64 18.97 -0.13
CA MET A 170 -12.99 18.01 -1.19
C MET A 170 -13.80 16.83 -0.68
N GLU A 171 -14.71 16.33 -1.52
CA GLU A 171 -15.40 15.05 -1.35
C GLU A 171 -15.32 14.28 -2.68
N VAL A 172 -14.52 13.22 -2.73
CA VAL A 172 -14.25 12.47 -3.96
C VAL A 172 -14.59 11.01 -3.77
N GLY A 173 -15.58 10.52 -4.51
CA GLY A 173 -15.81 9.10 -4.72
C GLY A 173 -15.01 8.58 -5.90
N PHE A 174 -14.38 7.43 -5.77
CA PHE A 174 -13.64 6.77 -6.85
C PHE A 174 -14.00 5.28 -6.94
N THR A 175 -14.19 4.77 -8.16
CA THR A 175 -14.28 3.33 -8.44
C THR A 175 -13.39 2.93 -9.63
N GLY A 176 -12.52 1.93 -9.43
CA GLY A 176 -11.63 1.36 -10.43
C GLY A 176 -11.94 -0.11 -10.70
N GLY A 177 -12.04 -0.50 -11.97
CA GLY A 177 -12.31 -1.88 -12.39
C GLY A 177 -11.08 -2.78 -12.30
N ASP A 178 -10.10 -2.58 -13.17
CA ASP A 178 -8.79 -3.24 -13.20
C ASP A 178 -7.73 -2.25 -12.70
N VAL A 179 -7.07 -2.56 -11.59
CA VAL A 179 -6.05 -1.71 -10.97
C VAL A 179 -4.71 -2.41 -10.95
N GLN A 180 -3.77 -1.88 -11.74
CA GLN A 180 -2.43 -2.40 -11.89
C GLN A 180 -1.51 -1.77 -10.85
N VAL A 181 -0.99 -2.63 -9.95
CA VAL A 181 0.11 -2.32 -9.05
C VAL A 181 1.23 -3.35 -9.26
N PRO A 182 2.51 -3.03 -8.95
CA PRO A 182 3.65 -3.83 -9.40
C PRO A 182 3.67 -5.32 -9.00
N VAL A 183 3.03 -5.71 -7.89
CA VAL A 183 3.16 -7.07 -7.32
C VAL A 183 1.83 -7.82 -7.20
N LEU A 184 0.71 -7.10 -7.04
CA LEU A 184 -0.58 -7.71 -6.73
C LEU A 184 -1.67 -7.13 -7.64
N PRO A 185 -2.10 -7.82 -8.70
CA PRO A 185 -3.23 -7.33 -9.50
C PRO A 185 -4.47 -7.11 -8.62
N LEU A 186 -5.02 -5.90 -8.66
CA LEU A 186 -6.20 -5.52 -7.88
C LEU A 186 -7.38 -5.26 -8.81
N LYS A 187 -8.58 -5.51 -8.31
CA LYS A 187 -9.86 -5.24 -8.98
C LYS A 187 -10.84 -4.58 -8.02
N ASP A 188 -11.89 -4.00 -8.58
CA ASP A 188 -13.02 -3.42 -7.83
C ASP A 188 -12.56 -2.46 -6.71
N VAL A 189 -11.58 -1.62 -7.02
CA VAL A 189 -11.06 -0.63 -6.07
C VAL A 189 -12.13 0.43 -5.87
N ALA A 190 -12.50 0.68 -4.62
CA ALA A 190 -13.43 1.73 -4.29
C ALA A 190 -12.91 2.51 -3.07
N PHE A 191 -12.87 3.83 -3.19
CA PHE A 191 -12.58 4.68 -2.05
C PHE A 191 -13.39 5.97 -2.04
N HIS A 192 -13.53 6.53 -0.86
CA HIS A 192 -14.05 7.88 -0.66
C HIS A 192 -12.99 8.72 0.05
N LEU A 193 -12.57 9.81 -0.61
CA LEU A 193 -11.60 10.77 -0.10
C LEU A 193 -12.34 12.04 0.33
N SER A 194 -12.34 12.32 1.63
CA SER A 194 -12.75 13.61 2.19
C SER A 194 -11.50 14.42 2.56
N LEU A 195 -11.38 15.64 2.07
CA LEU A 195 -10.38 16.62 2.50
C LEU A 195 -11.11 17.79 3.18
N LYS A 196 -10.83 18.01 4.45
CA LYS A 196 -11.43 19.11 5.20
C LYS A 196 -10.41 19.75 6.11
N ASP A 197 -10.25 21.06 6.01
CA ASP A 197 -9.35 21.82 6.90
C ASP A 197 -7.89 21.30 6.91
N GLY A 198 -7.40 20.78 5.79
CA GLY A 198 -6.06 20.19 5.69
C GLY A 198 -5.95 18.75 6.21
N VAL A 199 -7.06 18.11 6.57
CA VAL A 199 -7.13 16.71 6.97
C VAL A 199 -7.73 15.88 5.84
N ALA A 200 -6.90 15.05 5.20
CA ALA A 200 -7.35 14.08 4.21
C ALA A 200 -7.70 12.76 4.91
N ARG A 201 -8.88 12.21 4.60
CA ARG A 201 -9.32 10.88 5.04
C ARG A 201 -9.80 10.09 3.84
N MET A 202 -9.25 8.90 3.67
CA MET A 202 -9.70 7.90 2.71
C MET A 202 -10.42 6.79 3.50
N ASP A 203 -11.75 6.81 3.48
CA ASP A 203 -12.60 5.89 4.25
C ASP A 203 -14.00 5.77 3.63
N PRO A 204 -14.46 4.57 3.21
CA PRO A 204 -13.70 3.33 3.22
C PRO A 204 -12.67 3.31 2.08
N LEU A 205 -11.60 2.53 2.25
CA LEU A 205 -10.78 1.98 1.18
C LEU A 205 -11.14 0.51 1.02
N LYS A 206 -11.44 0.07 -0.20
CA LYS A 206 -11.74 -1.33 -0.54
C LYS A 206 -11.06 -1.71 -1.83
N MET A 207 -10.52 -2.92 -1.88
CA MET A 207 -9.93 -3.51 -3.08
C MET A 207 -10.03 -5.03 -3.01
N THR A 208 -10.21 -5.65 -4.17
CA THR A 208 -10.31 -7.10 -4.33
C THR A 208 -9.03 -7.58 -5.01
N ALA A 209 -8.33 -8.55 -4.41
CA ALA A 209 -7.25 -9.25 -5.09
C ALA A 209 -7.86 -10.41 -5.90
N GLU A 210 -7.05 -11.11 -6.70
CA GLU A 210 -7.53 -12.32 -7.41
C GLU A 210 -8.15 -13.34 -6.44
N VAL A 211 -7.52 -13.51 -5.28
CA VAL A 211 -8.03 -14.27 -4.15
C VAL A 211 -7.99 -13.34 -2.94
N GLY A 212 -9.13 -13.15 -2.27
CA GLY A 212 -9.24 -12.34 -1.06
C GLY A 212 -9.52 -10.85 -1.30
N ARG A 213 -9.54 -10.09 -0.20
CA ARG A 213 -9.87 -8.66 -0.20
C ARG A 213 -9.07 -7.90 0.83
N ILE A 214 -8.84 -6.61 0.55
CA ILE A 214 -8.18 -5.67 1.44
C ILE A 214 -9.15 -4.50 1.65
N ALA A 215 -9.33 -4.10 2.90
CA ALA A 215 -10.20 -2.98 3.24
C ALA A 215 -9.67 -2.22 4.44
N GLY A 216 -9.95 -0.93 4.54
CA GLY A 216 -9.44 -0.14 5.66
C GLY A 216 -9.69 1.35 5.51
N SER A 217 -8.87 2.12 6.22
CA SER A 217 -8.86 3.57 6.14
C SER A 217 -7.44 4.12 6.24
N ALA A 218 -7.24 5.31 5.68
CA ALA A 218 -6.03 6.10 5.83
C ALA A 218 -6.39 7.56 6.14
N VAL A 219 -5.65 8.18 7.05
CA VAL A 219 -5.80 9.59 7.41
C VAL A 219 -4.45 10.27 7.35
N LEU A 220 -4.40 11.43 6.69
CA LEU A 220 -3.26 12.34 6.69
C LEU A 220 -3.73 13.70 7.21
N ASP A 221 -3.33 14.02 8.43
CA ASP A 221 -3.60 15.30 9.08
C ASP A 221 -2.45 16.26 8.79
N GLY A 222 -2.63 17.14 7.80
CA GLY A 222 -1.72 18.22 7.44
C GLY A 222 -2.07 19.56 8.07
N SER A 223 -2.91 19.61 9.11
CA SER A 223 -3.31 20.88 9.74
C SER A 223 -2.10 21.62 10.34
N LYS A 224 -1.09 20.88 10.80
CA LYS A 224 0.17 21.38 11.38
C LYS A 224 1.36 21.24 10.40
N GLU A 225 2.50 21.84 10.75
CA GLU A 225 3.74 21.77 9.94
C GLU A 225 4.33 20.36 9.85
N THR A 226 4.12 19.53 10.88
CA THR A 226 4.48 18.12 10.86
C THR A 226 3.21 17.31 10.70
N PRO A 227 2.95 16.73 9.51
CA PRO A 227 1.80 15.88 9.28
C PRO A 227 1.75 14.67 10.22
N VAL A 228 0.53 14.21 10.52
CA VAL A 228 0.27 12.96 11.24
C VAL A 228 -0.46 11.99 10.31
N GLY A 229 0.12 10.82 10.09
CA GLY A 229 -0.49 9.73 9.33
C GLY A 229 -1.10 8.68 10.25
N ARG A 230 -2.25 8.12 9.87
CA ARG A 230 -2.85 6.94 10.51
C ARG A 230 -3.34 5.98 9.43
N PHE A 231 -3.05 4.70 9.62
CA PHE A 231 -3.41 3.62 8.71
C PHE A 231 -4.06 2.51 9.51
N ASP A 232 -5.19 2.02 9.05
CA ASP A 232 -5.87 0.84 9.60
C ASP A 232 -6.37 -0.01 8.45
N ILE A 233 -5.61 -1.03 8.09
CA ILE A 233 -5.81 -1.87 6.90
C ILE A 233 -6.01 -3.31 7.35
N GLY A 234 -7.16 -3.89 7.00
CA GLY A 234 -7.44 -5.32 7.13
C GLY A 234 -7.22 -6.06 5.82
N ILE A 235 -6.64 -7.25 5.93
CA ILE A 235 -6.33 -8.17 4.83
C ILE A 235 -7.09 -9.46 5.11
N GLN A 236 -7.86 -9.96 4.15
CA GLN A 236 -8.67 -11.15 4.35
C GLN A 236 -8.52 -12.08 3.16
N GLY A 237 -7.78 -13.17 3.40
CA GLY A 237 -7.61 -14.28 2.47
C GLY A 237 -6.86 -13.92 1.19
N VAL A 238 -5.90 -12.98 1.24
CA VAL A 238 -5.15 -12.57 0.05
C VAL A 238 -4.22 -13.68 -0.41
N GLY A 239 -4.35 -14.10 -1.68
CA GLY A 239 -3.53 -15.18 -2.25
C GLY A 239 -2.03 -14.86 -2.25
N LEU A 240 -1.21 -15.85 -1.91
CA LEU A 240 0.26 -15.71 -1.83
C LEU A 240 0.96 -15.86 -3.20
N LYS A 241 0.37 -16.62 -4.12
CA LYS A 241 0.95 -16.94 -5.44
C LYS A 241 1.45 -15.70 -6.22
N PRO A 242 0.70 -14.57 -6.32
CA PRO A 242 1.16 -13.39 -7.05
C PRO A 242 2.50 -12.82 -6.58
N PHE A 243 2.87 -13.00 -5.32
CA PHE A 243 4.15 -12.52 -4.78
C PHE A 243 5.36 -13.34 -5.24
N PHE A 244 5.13 -14.53 -5.80
CA PHE A 244 6.16 -15.41 -6.36
C PHE A 244 6.13 -15.43 -7.90
N ALA A 245 5.28 -14.62 -8.53
CA ALA A 245 5.11 -14.60 -9.97
C ALA A 245 6.44 -14.36 -10.71
N GLY A 246 6.73 -15.19 -11.72
CA GLY A 246 7.97 -15.13 -12.49
C GLY A 246 9.21 -15.72 -11.78
N THR A 247 9.05 -16.29 -10.58
CA THR A 247 10.10 -17.04 -9.89
C THR A 247 9.90 -18.55 -10.06
N ARG A 248 10.94 -19.34 -9.76
CA ARG A 248 10.85 -20.81 -9.74
C ARG A 248 9.87 -21.37 -8.69
N PHE A 249 9.42 -20.55 -7.74
CA PHE A 249 8.60 -20.97 -6.60
C PHE A 249 7.10 -20.68 -6.82
N GLU A 250 6.73 -20.10 -7.97
CA GLU A 250 5.37 -19.66 -8.27
C GLU A 250 4.34 -20.79 -8.16
N ASP A 251 4.64 -21.95 -8.74
CA ASP A 251 3.71 -23.08 -8.76
C ASP A 251 3.73 -23.92 -7.47
N GLU A 252 4.83 -23.84 -6.73
CA GLU A 252 5.06 -24.59 -5.49
C GLU A 252 4.68 -23.80 -4.24
N THR A 253 4.24 -22.55 -4.38
CA THR A 253 3.82 -21.71 -3.27
C THR A 253 2.37 -21.26 -3.44
N GLU A 254 1.50 -21.71 -2.55
CA GLU A 254 0.07 -21.40 -2.57
C GLU A 254 -0.47 -21.22 -1.15
N GLY A 255 -1.51 -20.41 -0.98
CA GLY A 255 -2.09 -20.14 0.33
C GLY A 255 -2.74 -18.76 0.36
N THR A 256 -3.42 -18.46 1.45
CA THR A 256 -4.10 -17.18 1.63
C THR A 256 -3.75 -16.54 2.97
N ILE A 257 -3.29 -15.29 2.92
CA ILE A 257 -2.88 -14.52 4.09
C ILE A 257 -4.04 -13.63 4.55
N GLY A 258 -4.34 -13.70 5.83
CA GLY A 258 -5.14 -12.72 6.56
C GLY A 258 -4.26 -11.85 7.45
N GLY A 259 -4.76 -10.68 7.85
CA GLY A 259 -4.02 -9.82 8.75
C GLY A 259 -4.62 -8.45 8.98
N ARG A 260 -3.94 -7.65 9.79
CA ARG A 260 -4.25 -6.25 10.02
C ARG A 260 -2.97 -5.45 10.23
N VAL A 261 -2.95 -4.25 9.67
CA VAL A 261 -1.90 -3.24 9.85
C VAL A 261 -2.54 -2.03 10.49
N LYS A 262 -2.10 -1.66 11.69
CA LYS A 262 -2.55 -0.45 12.36
C LYS A 262 -1.35 0.36 12.80
N LEU A 263 -1.10 1.48 12.12
CA LEU A 263 0.07 2.32 12.34
C LEU A 263 -0.35 3.78 12.47
N ALA A 264 0.30 4.51 13.37
CA ALA A 264 0.16 5.97 13.50
C ALA A 264 1.52 6.60 13.74
N GLY A 265 1.85 7.65 13.00
CA GLY A 265 3.14 8.33 13.11
C GLY A 265 3.09 9.76 12.62
N SER A 266 4.17 10.50 12.82
CA SER A 266 4.27 11.90 12.40
C SER A 266 5.56 12.16 11.64
N GLY A 267 5.47 12.86 10.51
CA GLY A 267 6.62 13.12 9.67
C GLY A 267 6.26 13.97 8.45
N LYS A 268 7.28 14.57 7.84
CA LYS A 268 7.10 15.45 6.67
C LYS A 268 6.84 14.68 5.38
N SER A 269 7.05 13.37 5.37
CA SER A 269 6.91 12.46 4.22
C SER A 269 6.29 11.13 4.68
N LEU A 270 5.95 10.23 3.76
CA LEU A 270 5.48 8.88 4.12
C LEU A 270 6.57 8.11 4.85
N SER A 271 7.82 8.17 4.37
CA SER A 271 8.97 7.59 5.05
C SER A 271 9.15 8.15 6.47
N GLY A 272 9.04 9.47 6.66
CA GLY A 272 9.12 10.09 7.98
C GLY A 272 7.98 9.69 8.91
N ILE A 273 6.75 9.55 8.39
CA ILE A 273 5.59 9.09 9.16
C ILE A 273 5.82 7.65 9.63
N LEU A 274 6.23 6.74 8.73
CA LEU A 274 6.48 5.34 9.07
C LEU A 274 7.72 5.18 9.97
N GLY A 275 8.75 6.00 9.75
CA GLY A 275 9.98 6.03 10.55
C GLY A 275 9.81 6.55 11.97
N ALA A 276 8.66 7.14 12.29
CA ALA A 276 8.27 7.57 13.63
C ALA A 276 6.93 6.95 14.06
N ALA A 277 6.52 5.85 13.44
CA ALA A 277 5.24 5.23 13.69
C ALA A 277 5.25 4.34 14.95
N ASP A 278 4.10 4.29 15.61
CA ASP A 278 3.74 3.31 16.61
C ASP A 278 2.57 2.46 16.11
N GLY A 279 2.50 1.20 16.51
CA GLY A 279 1.35 0.35 16.19
C GLY A 279 1.66 -1.14 16.16
N GLU A 280 0.82 -1.88 15.43
CA GLU A 280 0.84 -3.33 15.38
C GLU A 280 0.57 -3.84 13.96
N ILE A 281 1.24 -4.94 13.61
CA ILE A 281 1.04 -5.67 12.36
C ILE A 281 0.87 -7.14 12.71
N VAL A 282 -0.25 -7.72 12.31
CA VAL A 282 -0.54 -9.14 12.50
C VAL A 282 -0.81 -9.76 11.13
N MET A 283 -0.13 -10.85 10.82
CA MET A 283 -0.36 -11.65 9.62
C MET A 283 -0.49 -13.12 9.99
N VAL A 284 -1.45 -13.79 9.36
CA VAL A 284 -1.77 -15.19 9.61
C VAL A 284 -2.04 -15.90 8.29
N MET A 285 -1.60 -17.15 8.18
CA MET A 285 -1.99 -18.06 7.11
C MET A 285 -2.40 -19.40 7.72
N GLU A 286 -3.54 -19.94 7.28
CA GLU A 286 -4.02 -21.26 7.68
C GLU A 286 -4.10 -22.13 6.43
N GLY A 287 -3.39 -23.27 6.44
CA GLY A 287 -3.29 -24.09 5.24
C GLY A 287 -2.40 -23.47 4.15
N GLY A 288 -2.32 -24.17 3.01
CA GLY A 288 -1.48 -23.80 1.87
C GLY A 288 -0.31 -24.74 1.68
N LYS A 289 0.61 -24.37 0.79
CA LYS A 289 1.85 -25.09 0.55
C LYS A 289 2.96 -24.12 0.19
N VAL A 290 4.19 -24.51 0.45
CA VAL A 290 5.38 -23.73 0.09
C VAL A 290 6.41 -24.68 -0.52
N SER A 291 7.22 -24.14 -1.43
CA SER A 291 8.38 -24.84 -1.97
C SER A 291 9.21 -25.49 -0.86
N HIS A 292 9.55 -26.77 -1.01
CA HIS A 292 10.43 -27.49 -0.08
C HIS A 292 11.80 -26.85 -0.06
N LEU A 293 12.29 -26.37 -1.20
CA LEU A 293 13.54 -25.61 -1.25
C LEU A 293 13.56 -24.35 -0.38
N LEU A 294 12.43 -23.66 -0.25
CA LEU A 294 12.34 -22.50 0.66
C LEU A 294 12.37 -22.93 2.13
N VAL A 295 11.80 -24.09 2.45
CA VAL A 295 11.83 -24.68 3.79
C VAL A 295 13.25 -25.14 4.13
N GLU A 296 13.92 -25.86 3.23
CA GLU A 296 15.29 -26.33 3.40
C GLU A 296 16.32 -25.21 3.42
N ALA A 297 16.08 -24.14 2.65
CA ALA A 297 16.90 -22.94 2.73
C ALA A 297 16.87 -22.32 4.13
N ALA A 298 15.77 -22.43 4.88
CA ALA A 298 15.66 -21.94 6.25
C ALA A 298 16.42 -22.82 7.27
N GLY A 299 16.69 -24.08 6.95
CA GLY A 299 17.49 -25.02 7.75
C GLY A 299 18.95 -25.15 7.30
N VAL A 300 19.31 -24.57 6.15
CA VAL A 300 20.60 -24.75 5.47
C VAL A 300 20.90 -26.23 5.21
N ASP A 301 19.89 -27.01 4.81
CA ASP A 301 20.12 -28.38 4.35
C ASP A 301 20.57 -28.38 2.89
N ILE A 302 21.90 -28.27 2.72
CA ILE A 302 22.53 -28.18 1.39
C ILE A 302 22.34 -29.49 0.60
N ALA A 303 22.21 -30.64 1.27
CA ALA A 303 22.12 -31.93 0.57
C ALA A 303 20.73 -32.13 -0.04
N GLU A 304 19.68 -31.84 0.72
CA GLU A 304 18.30 -31.90 0.25
C GLU A 304 18.02 -30.77 -0.76
N ALA A 305 18.50 -29.55 -0.51
CA ALA A 305 18.34 -28.45 -1.46
C ALA A 305 19.04 -28.69 -2.82
N LEU A 306 20.17 -29.41 -2.85
CA LEU A 306 20.80 -29.84 -4.11
C LEU A 306 20.02 -30.97 -4.79
N GLY A 307 19.40 -31.85 -4.01
CA GLY A 307 18.50 -32.89 -4.51
C GLY A 307 17.30 -32.31 -5.24
N ASP A 308 16.58 -31.38 -4.62
CA ASP A 308 15.38 -30.74 -5.20
C ASP A 308 15.70 -29.87 -6.41
N LEU A 309 16.89 -29.23 -6.43
CA LEU A 309 17.36 -28.49 -7.60
C LEU A 309 17.52 -29.38 -8.83
N ILE A 310 17.75 -30.69 -8.64
CA ILE A 310 17.99 -31.67 -9.70
C ILE A 310 16.75 -32.54 -9.96
N GLY A 311 15.97 -32.86 -8.91
CA GLY A 311 14.88 -33.83 -8.93
C GLY A 311 13.46 -33.24 -9.03
N GLY A 312 13.29 -31.94 -8.80
CA GLY A 312 11.98 -31.29 -8.69
C GLY A 312 11.71 -30.82 -7.26
N ASP A 313 11.00 -29.70 -7.11
CA ASP A 313 10.71 -29.03 -5.83
C ASP A 313 9.30 -29.42 -5.36
N GLU A 314 9.15 -30.54 -4.66
CA GLU A 314 7.83 -30.98 -4.19
C GLU A 314 7.33 -30.07 -3.05
N PRO A 315 6.10 -29.55 -3.09
CA PRO A 315 5.67 -28.53 -2.14
C PRO A 315 5.31 -29.15 -0.77
N VAL A 316 5.70 -28.46 0.30
CA VAL A 316 5.40 -28.83 1.69
C VAL A 316 4.13 -28.14 2.14
N GLY A 317 3.20 -28.91 2.74
CA GLY A 317 1.97 -28.34 3.29
C GLY A 317 2.25 -27.39 4.44
N VAL A 318 1.63 -26.21 4.44
CA VAL A 318 1.65 -25.27 5.56
C VAL A 318 0.44 -25.53 6.45
N ARG A 319 0.65 -25.69 7.76
CA ARG A 319 -0.44 -25.79 8.73
C ARG A 319 -0.79 -24.44 9.31
N CYS A 320 0.21 -23.63 9.65
CA CYS A 320 0.01 -22.32 10.23
C CYS A 320 1.21 -21.39 10.00
N LEU A 321 0.94 -20.14 9.63
CA LEU A 321 1.88 -19.02 9.75
C LEU A 321 1.28 -18.00 10.71
N VAL A 322 2.07 -17.52 11.67
CA VAL A 322 1.73 -16.37 12.51
C VAL A 322 2.93 -15.43 12.56
N ALA A 323 2.71 -14.17 12.20
CA ALA A 323 3.62 -13.07 12.44
C ALA A 323 2.89 -11.97 13.22
N ASP A 324 3.24 -11.79 14.49
CA ASP A 324 2.78 -10.71 15.37
C ASP A 324 3.94 -9.76 15.62
N LEU A 325 3.79 -8.52 15.15
CA LEU A 325 4.84 -7.52 15.07
C LEU A 325 4.38 -6.24 15.78
N ASP A 326 5.22 -5.73 16.68
CA ASP A 326 5.05 -4.45 17.33
C ASP A 326 5.88 -3.39 16.61
N VAL A 327 5.36 -2.18 16.48
CA VAL A 327 6.12 -1.05 15.94
C VAL A 327 6.19 0.03 17.00
N LYS A 328 7.41 0.45 17.34
CA LYS A 328 7.67 1.53 18.28
C LYS A 328 8.71 2.48 17.70
N ASP A 329 8.37 3.76 17.58
CA ASP A 329 9.26 4.79 17.01
C ASP A 329 9.85 4.37 15.64
N GLY A 330 9.01 3.78 14.79
CA GLY A 330 9.37 3.25 13.47
C GLY A 330 10.21 1.97 13.49
N LEU A 331 10.56 1.44 14.66
CA LEU A 331 11.24 0.16 14.81
C LEU A 331 10.21 -0.96 15.00
N LEU A 332 10.04 -1.75 13.96
CA LEU A 332 9.30 -3.01 13.98
C LEU A 332 10.12 -4.08 14.69
N LYS A 333 9.48 -4.79 15.64
CA LYS A 333 10.03 -5.96 16.32
C LYS A 333 9.00 -7.08 16.37
N THR A 334 9.47 -8.29 16.12
CA THR A 334 8.66 -9.49 16.25
C THR A 334 8.34 -9.77 17.72
N LYS A 335 7.06 -9.94 18.04
CA LYS A 335 6.59 -10.58 19.27
C LYS A 335 6.55 -12.09 19.09
N THR A 336 5.98 -12.54 17.96
CA THR A 336 5.89 -13.95 17.59
C THR A 336 6.08 -14.11 16.10
N LEU A 337 6.95 -15.04 15.69
CA LEU A 337 7.06 -15.50 14.31
C LEU A 337 7.16 -17.02 14.33
N VAL A 338 6.12 -17.66 13.81
CA VAL A 338 6.02 -19.11 13.72
C VAL A 338 5.52 -19.47 12.33
N PHE A 339 6.16 -20.46 11.72
CA PHE A 339 5.78 -21.03 10.45
C PHE A 339 5.85 -22.55 10.56
N ASP A 340 4.69 -23.17 10.72
CA ASP A 340 4.51 -24.60 10.94
C ASP A 340 4.09 -25.28 9.63
N THR A 341 4.95 -26.14 9.10
CA THR A 341 4.66 -26.95 7.91
C THR A 341 4.30 -28.38 8.28
N THR A 342 4.09 -29.29 7.33
CA THR A 342 3.90 -30.72 7.63
C THR A 342 5.19 -31.37 8.12
N ASP A 343 6.33 -30.85 7.69
CA ASP A 343 7.65 -31.44 7.90
C ASP A 343 8.49 -30.71 8.96
N THR A 344 8.50 -29.38 8.93
CA THR A 344 9.44 -28.57 9.72
C THR A 344 8.71 -27.43 10.43
N ASN A 345 9.05 -27.20 11.70
CA ASN A 345 8.64 -26.00 12.42
C ASN A 345 9.72 -24.94 12.25
N ILE A 346 9.34 -23.76 11.81
CA ILE A 346 10.23 -22.62 11.63
C ILE A 346 9.83 -21.53 12.62
N ALA A 347 10.80 -20.99 13.35
CA ALA A 347 10.60 -19.88 14.27
C ALA A 347 11.72 -18.86 14.12
N GLY A 348 11.46 -17.61 14.50
CA GLY A 348 12.49 -16.60 14.37
C GLY A 348 12.14 -15.25 14.97
N ASN A 349 13.02 -14.30 14.70
CA ASN A 349 12.81 -12.90 15.03
C ASN A 349 13.18 -12.02 13.84
N ILE A 350 12.33 -11.05 13.57
CA ILE A 350 12.55 -9.99 12.60
C ILE A 350 12.56 -8.66 13.35
N THR A 351 13.52 -7.80 12.98
CA THR A 351 13.52 -6.38 13.27
C THR A 351 13.61 -5.59 11.98
N SER A 352 12.92 -4.46 11.92
CA SER A 352 12.97 -3.60 10.73
C SER A 352 12.74 -2.14 11.12
N HIS A 353 13.46 -1.21 10.50
CA HIS A 353 13.21 0.22 10.70
C HIS A 353 12.42 0.75 9.51
N LEU A 354 11.14 1.07 9.69
CA LEU A 354 10.20 1.32 8.58
C LEU A 354 10.59 2.54 7.72
N GLY A 355 11.11 3.61 8.34
CA GLY A 355 11.59 4.79 7.59
C GLY A 355 12.99 4.67 6.99
N LYS A 356 13.79 3.68 7.40
CA LYS A 356 15.12 3.41 6.82
C LYS A 356 15.11 2.18 5.90
N GLU A 357 13.96 1.49 5.85
CA GLU A 357 13.72 0.28 5.09
C GLU A 357 14.78 -0.80 5.32
N THR A 358 15.31 -0.86 6.54
CA THR A 358 16.28 -1.88 6.91
C THR A 358 15.59 -3.12 7.42
N LEU A 359 16.22 -4.24 7.17
CA LEU A 359 15.81 -5.57 7.59
C LEU A 359 16.97 -6.17 8.40
N ASP A 360 16.65 -6.83 9.50
CA ASP A 360 17.56 -7.72 10.20
C ASP A 360 16.75 -8.82 10.89
N GLY A 361 17.22 -10.05 10.82
CA GLY A 361 16.57 -11.12 11.54
C GLY A 361 17.27 -12.46 11.41
N ARG A 362 16.67 -13.41 12.11
CA ARG A 362 17.20 -14.75 12.30
C ARG A 362 16.03 -15.72 12.32
N ILE A 363 16.16 -16.80 11.58
CA ILE A 363 15.21 -17.90 11.54
C ILE A 363 15.94 -19.19 11.88
N GLU A 364 15.26 -20.07 12.60
CA GLU A 364 15.70 -21.39 12.97
C GLU A 364 14.66 -22.43 12.56
N ALA A 365 15.12 -23.48 11.88
CA ALA A 365 14.31 -24.62 11.49
C ALA A 365 14.46 -25.77 12.48
N TYR A 366 13.33 -26.40 12.80
CA TYR A 366 13.21 -27.55 13.69
C TYR A 366 12.46 -28.66 12.94
N PRO A 367 13.20 -29.51 12.18
CA PRO A 367 12.61 -30.65 11.49
C PRO A 367 11.88 -31.58 12.46
N LYS A 368 10.73 -32.11 12.04
CA LYS A 368 9.95 -33.05 12.86
C LYS A 368 10.51 -34.46 12.78
N ASP A 369 11.20 -34.77 11.70
CA ASP A 369 11.93 -36.02 11.54
C ASP A 369 13.42 -35.85 11.87
N PRO A 370 14.00 -36.73 12.71
CA PRO A 370 15.38 -36.59 13.15
C PRO A 370 16.37 -37.04 12.07
N SER A 371 16.87 -36.09 11.28
CA SER A 371 17.98 -36.35 10.34
C SER A 371 19.35 -36.19 11.02
N PRO A 372 20.22 -37.23 11.06
CA PRO A 372 21.51 -37.20 11.77
C PRO A 372 22.56 -36.28 11.12
N LEU A 373 22.30 -35.78 9.92
CA LEU A 373 23.19 -34.90 9.15
C LEU A 373 22.68 -33.44 9.06
N ALA A 374 21.47 -33.14 9.54
CA ALA A 374 20.91 -31.79 9.50
C ALA A 374 21.79 -30.83 10.32
N ALA A 375 22.47 -29.94 9.63
CA ALA A 375 23.20 -28.84 10.23
C ALA A 375 22.15 -27.82 10.67
N ARG A 376 21.66 -27.90 11.91
CA ARG A 376 20.68 -26.98 12.52
C ARG A 376 21.27 -25.58 12.64
N MET A 377 21.55 -24.95 11.51
CA MET A 377 22.24 -23.69 11.40
C MET A 377 21.21 -22.60 11.20
N PRO A 378 21.20 -21.59 12.09
CA PRO A 378 20.33 -20.44 11.94
C PRO A 378 20.64 -19.70 10.64
N VAL A 379 19.58 -19.32 9.95
CA VAL A 379 19.65 -18.44 8.78
C VAL A 379 19.44 -17.02 9.24
N THR A 380 20.33 -16.13 8.82
CA THR A 380 20.18 -14.70 9.05
C THR A 380 19.79 -14.01 7.75
N PHE A 381 19.05 -12.92 7.88
CA PHE A 381 18.73 -12.04 6.76
C PHE A 381 18.88 -10.60 7.21
N GLY A 382 19.37 -9.76 6.31
CA GLY A 382 19.63 -8.36 6.61
C GLY A 382 19.63 -7.47 5.36
N GLY A 383 20.07 -6.23 5.51
CA GLY A 383 20.15 -5.28 4.40
C GLY A 383 18.96 -4.35 4.34
N THR A 384 18.50 -4.03 3.13
CA THR A 384 17.33 -3.17 2.92
C THR A 384 16.19 -3.96 2.28
N TRP A 385 14.96 -3.43 2.34
CA TRP A 385 13.81 -4.07 1.69
C TRP A 385 13.99 -4.23 0.17
N ALA A 386 14.62 -3.24 -0.48
CA ALA A 386 14.95 -3.30 -1.90
C ALA A 386 16.10 -4.28 -2.22
N ASN A 387 16.98 -4.59 -1.26
CA ASN A 387 18.13 -5.46 -1.46
C ASN A 387 18.38 -6.33 -0.21
N PRO A 388 17.50 -7.33 0.04
CA PRO A 388 17.67 -8.24 1.16
C PRO A 388 18.87 -9.15 0.91
N LYS A 389 19.65 -9.41 1.97
CA LYS A 389 20.81 -10.28 1.95
C LYS A 389 20.57 -11.45 2.88
N LEU A 390 20.80 -12.65 2.39
CA LEU A 390 20.76 -13.88 3.20
C LEU A 390 22.18 -14.21 3.66
N GLY A 391 22.29 -14.68 4.89
CA GLY A 391 23.52 -15.12 5.53
C GLY A 391 23.29 -16.39 6.33
N VAL A 392 24.39 -17.05 6.68
CA VAL A 392 24.39 -18.19 7.59
C VAL A 392 25.40 -17.89 8.69
N GLU A 393 25.00 -18.04 9.94
CA GLU A 393 25.94 -17.93 11.06
C GLU A 393 26.79 -19.20 11.14
N ALA A 394 28.03 -19.10 10.67
CA ALA A 394 29.03 -20.18 10.76
C ALA A 394 29.71 -20.25 12.14
N GLU A 395 29.06 -19.82 13.23
CA GLU A 395 29.66 -19.87 14.56
C GLU A 395 29.92 -21.34 14.96
N ASN A 396 31.19 -21.74 14.82
CA ASN A 396 31.75 -23.04 15.18
C ASN A 396 30.77 -24.22 14.97
N ALA A 397 30.54 -24.60 13.70
CA ALA A 397 29.87 -25.87 13.34
C ALA A 397 30.51 -27.12 14.00
N ALA A 398 31.71 -26.98 14.60
CA ALA A 398 32.41 -27.99 15.39
C ALA A 398 32.00 -28.05 16.87
N ALA A 399 31.36 -27.02 17.44
CA ALA A 399 30.83 -27.03 18.79
C ALA A 399 29.43 -27.65 18.79
N LYS A 400 29.34 -28.95 18.50
CA LYS A 400 28.14 -29.78 18.74
C LYS A 400 27.94 -29.93 20.25
N GLY A 401 27.60 -28.83 20.92
CA GLY A 401 27.18 -28.80 22.31
C GLY A 401 25.69 -28.48 22.34
N ALA A 402 24.92 -29.30 23.05
CA ALA A 402 23.48 -29.16 23.20
C ALA A 402 23.09 -27.76 23.73
N ALA A 403 22.89 -26.81 22.82
CA ALA A 403 22.22 -25.55 23.11
C ALA A 403 20.72 -25.85 23.17
N ALA A 404 20.25 -26.26 24.35
CA ALA A 404 18.84 -26.21 24.68
C ALA A 404 18.46 -24.74 24.87
N VAL A 405 18.07 -24.07 23.79
CA VAL A 405 17.45 -22.74 23.86
C VAL A 405 15.97 -22.89 23.53
N ALA A 406 15.21 -22.98 24.62
CA ALA A 406 13.86 -22.47 24.83
C ALA A 406 12.85 -22.58 23.66
N LEU A 407 12.04 -23.63 23.73
CA LEU A 407 10.61 -23.59 23.36
C LEU A 407 9.81 -22.46 24.08
N GLY A 408 10.48 -21.62 24.88
CA GLY A 408 9.92 -20.48 25.58
C GLY A 408 9.60 -19.27 24.70
N VAL A 409 10.08 -19.21 23.45
CA VAL A 409 9.69 -18.15 22.50
C VAL A 409 8.24 -18.32 22.03
N LEU A 410 7.70 -19.55 22.13
CA LEU A 410 6.29 -19.84 21.89
C LEU A 410 5.39 -19.42 23.08
N LEU A 411 5.94 -18.97 24.20
CA LEU A 411 5.18 -18.65 25.44
C LEU A 411 4.78 -17.17 25.57
N THR A 412 4.78 -16.41 24.48
CA THR A 412 4.15 -15.09 24.43
C THR A 412 2.63 -15.29 24.44
N PRO A 413 1.85 -14.51 25.21
CA PRO A 413 0.40 -14.66 25.20
C PRO A 413 -0.14 -14.27 23.82
N LEU A 414 -0.55 -15.26 23.05
CA LEU A 414 -1.09 -15.13 21.70
C LEU A 414 -2.61 -14.84 21.75
N ALA A 415 -3.19 -14.77 22.94
CA ALA A 415 -4.56 -14.31 23.15
C ALA A 415 -4.90 -12.97 22.47
N ALA A 416 -3.92 -12.05 22.34
CA ALA A 416 -4.13 -10.75 21.69
C ALA A 416 -4.39 -10.85 20.18
N ILE A 417 -3.99 -11.95 19.53
CA ILE A 417 -4.19 -12.14 18.09
C ILE A 417 -5.46 -12.92 17.74
N ILE A 418 -6.15 -13.49 18.73
CA ILE A 418 -7.36 -14.32 18.52
C ILE A 418 -8.45 -13.58 17.72
N PRO A 419 -8.79 -12.31 18.00
CA PRO A 419 -9.82 -11.60 17.23
C PRO A 419 -9.48 -11.46 15.73
N PHE A 420 -8.20 -11.54 15.37
CA PHE A 420 -7.77 -11.50 13.96
C PHE A 420 -7.91 -12.87 13.28
N LEU A 421 -7.74 -13.98 14.00
CA LEU A 421 -7.95 -15.35 13.49
C LEU A 421 -9.41 -15.61 13.10
N GLU A 422 -10.34 -15.05 13.86
CA GLU A 422 -11.79 -15.18 13.61
C GLU A 422 -12.22 -14.54 12.27
N THR A 423 -11.40 -13.65 11.69
CA THR A 423 -11.67 -13.05 10.38
C THR A 423 -11.21 -13.88 9.18
N GLY A 424 -10.56 -15.04 9.41
CA GLY A 424 -10.03 -15.92 8.37
C GLY A 424 -10.27 -17.43 8.56
N GLY A 425 -10.38 -17.95 9.78
CA GLY A 425 -10.32 -19.41 10.05
C GLY A 425 -11.49 -20.06 10.80
N GLY A 426 -12.36 -19.29 11.45
CA GLY A 426 -13.45 -19.84 12.28
C GLY A 426 -12.99 -20.52 13.59
N GLU A 427 -13.90 -21.20 14.29
CA GLU A 427 -13.66 -21.78 15.63
C GLU A 427 -12.68 -22.98 15.64
N ASP A 428 -12.50 -23.67 14.50
CA ASP A 428 -11.67 -24.89 14.33
C ASP A 428 -10.31 -24.63 13.67
N SER A 429 -9.73 -23.44 13.88
CA SER A 429 -8.45 -23.03 13.27
C SER A 429 -7.25 -23.88 13.74
N PRO A 430 -6.43 -24.43 12.82
CA PRO A 430 -5.16 -25.07 13.15
C PRO A 430 -4.18 -24.11 13.84
N CYS A 431 -4.17 -22.83 13.46
CA CYS A 431 -3.38 -21.80 14.13
C CYS A 431 -3.83 -21.59 15.58
N ARG A 432 -5.14 -21.58 15.85
CA ARG A 432 -5.70 -21.48 17.20
C ARG A 432 -5.24 -22.65 18.08
N SER A 433 -5.23 -23.87 17.53
CA SER A 433 -4.77 -25.07 18.25
C SER A 433 -3.28 -24.99 18.59
N LEU A 434 -2.43 -24.51 17.68
CA LEU A 434 -1.01 -24.33 17.92
C LEU A 434 -0.73 -23.23 18.96
N ILE A 435 -1.48 -22.13 18.88
CA ILE A 435 -1.46 -21.04 19.86
C ILE A 435 -1.82 -21.55 21.26
N GLN A 436 -2.93 -22.29 21.39
CA GLN A 436 -3.37 -22.86 22.67
C GLN A 436 -2.36 -23.87 23.24
N GLN A 437 -1.82 -24.76 22.41
CA GLN A 437 -0.78 -25.72 22.83
C GLN A 437 0.50 -25.03 23.32
N ALA A 438 0.80 -23.85 22.78
CA ALA A 438 1.91 -23.04 23.24
C ALA A 438 1.61 -22.39 24.59
N GLU A 439 0.40 -21.84 24.79
CA GLU A 439 -0.04 -21.26 26.06
C GLU A 439 -0.18 -22.29 27.20
N ASP A 440 -0.61 -23.51 26.90
CA ASP A 440 -0.84 -24.59 27.88
C ASP A 440 0.45 -25.27 28.38
N LYS A 441 1.61 -25.01 27.77
CA LYS A 441 2.89 -25.56 28.25
C LYS A 441 3.36 -24.82 29.51
N PRO A 442 3.54 -25.52 30.66
CA PRO A 442 3.98 -24.87 31.89
C PRO A 442 5.35 -24.22 31.71
N LYS A 443 5.48 -22.95 32.12
CA LYS A 443 6.77 -22.24 32.23
C LYS A 443 7.74 -23.11 33.02
N GLN A 444 8.73 -23.71 32.37
CA GLN A 444 9.80 -24.41 33.07
C GLN A 444 10.58 -23.37 33.89
N GLU A 445 10.42 -23.41 35.21
CA GLU A 445 11.24 -22.63 36.15
C GLU A 445 12.71 -22.92 35.90
N GLN A 446 13.47 -21.90 35.48
CA GLN A 446 14.92 -21.95 35.47
C GLN A 446 15.42 -22.14 36.91
N LYS A 447 15.79 -23.36 37.29
CA LYS A 447 16.50 -23.59 38.55
C LYS A 447 17.88 -22.91 38.47
N PRO A 448 18.24 -22.05 39.44
CA PRO A 448 19.55 -21.41 39.45
C PRO A 448 20.65 -22.47 39.59
N ALA A 449 21.67 -22.33 38.76
CA ALA A 449 22.86 -23.18 38.79
C ALA A 449 23.47 -23.15 40.20
N LYS A 450 23.58 -24.33 40.83
CA LYS A 450 24.26 -24.49 42.12
C LYS A 450 25.71 -24.05 41.96
N GLY A 451 26.08 -22.96 42.62
CA GLY A 451 27.46 -22.51 42.76
C GLY A 451 28.31 -23.63 43.37
N ARG A 452 29.36 -24.02 42.66
CA ARG A 452 30.39 -24.93 43.15
C ARG A 452 31.24 -24.16 44.18
N LYS A 453 31.11 -24.50 45.46
CA LYS A 453 32.07 -24.16 46.51
C LYS A 453 32.95 -25.38 46.78
N GLY A 454 34.25 -25.17 46.92
CA GLY A 454 35.25 -26.16 47.33
C GLY A 454 36.36 -26.28 46.31
#